data_AF-A0A9D8FS85-F1
#
_entry.id   AF-A0A9D8FS85-F1
#
_cell.length_a   1.000
_cell.length_b   1.000
_cell.length_c   1.000
_cell.angle_alpha   90.00
_cell.angle_beta   90.00
_cell.angle_gamma   90.00
#
_symmetry.space_group_name_H-M   'P 1'
#
loop_
_entity.id
_entity.type
_entity.pdbx_description
1 polymer ?
#
loop_
_entity_poly.entity_id
_entity_poly.type
_entity_poly.pdbx_seq_one_letter_code
_entity_poly.pdbx_strand_id
1 'polypeptide(L)'
;MSWQNILNGDPIPWLLESNPWTKYRTLVDLLDLPKDSSEVTAAYQELIKHPQIQTLINETTEWFPQCITRHNVPYLSHYKFLMLAECGIEKKEKQIQEIIKKATSHIKENSFSIMQILPQKGEGFPKPDPDATEWHALPCDSPLITYTLLLLDYADERIQKSIDKLKEHWKTKQGWFCNFFFVESQFKKFQIGCPMAGLMALQVFSLVPGLKESEYAQNAYEPIKFHKDYGKSIYYFGRSKKFWTFKYPFVWYNAL
;
A
#
# COMPACT_ATOMS: atom_id res chain seq x y z
N MET A 1 1.76 13.39 -24.18
CA MET A 1 0.31 13.36 -24.46
C MET A 1 -0.07 12.24 -25.45
N SER A 2 0.10 10.95 -25.10
CA SER A 2 -0.42 9.84 -25.94
C SER A 2 -1.72 9.24 -25.38
N TRP A 3 -2.00 9.44 -24.08
CA TRP A 3 -3.15 8.87 -23.41
C TRP A 3 -4.47 9.56 -23.77
N GLN A 4 -4.46 10.89 -24.03
CA GLN A 4 -5.66 11.63 -24.45
C GLN A 4 -6.25 11.08 -25.75
N ASN A 5 -5.42 10.56 -26.65
CA ASN A 5 -5.86 9.94 -27.91
C ASN A 5 -6.62 8.61 -27.71
N ILE A 6 -6.53 8.01 -26.52
CA ILE A 6 -7.24 6.79 -26.13
C ILE A 6 -8.60 7.15 -25.49
N LEU A 7 -8.78 8.40 -25.07
CA LEU A 7 -10.01 8.86 -24.44
C LEU A 7 -10.96 9.51 -25.45
N ASN A 8 -12.26 9.44 -25.18
CA ASN A 8 -13.30 10.04 -26.01
C ASN A 8 -13.44 11.56 -25.79
N GLY A 9 -12.44 12.24 -25.23
CA GLY A 9 -12.45 13.66 -24.90
C GLY A 9 -11.31 14.07 -23.96
N ASP A 10 -11.13 15.37 -23.74
CA ASP A 10 -10.18 15.91 -22.78
C ASP A 10 -10.78 15.95 -21.37
N PRO A 11 -10.29 15.14 -20.41
CA PRO A 11 -10.84 15.14 -19.06
C PRO A 11 -10.26 16.24 -18.17
N ILE A 12 -9.24 16.98 -18.62
CA ILE A 12 -8.51 17.94 -17.77
C ILE A 12 -9.42 18.98 -17.12
N PRO A 13 -10.36 19.65 -17.84
CA PRO A 13 -11.25 20.62 -17.20
C PRO A 13 -12.08 20.00 -16.06
N TRP A 14 -12.64 18.82 -16.28
CA TRP A 14 -13.42 18.09 -15.27
C TRP A 14 -12.58 17.69 -14.05
N LEU A 15 -11.33 17.27 -14.28
CA LEU A 15 -10.40 16.91 -13.20
C LEU A 15 -10.02 18.11 -12.34
N LEU A 16 -9.81 19.28 -12.95
CA LEU A 16 -9.45 20.52 -12.26
C LEU A 16 -10.61 21.11 -11.44
N GLU A 17 -11.86 20.83 -11.84
CA GLU A 17 -13.09 21.21 -11.11
C GLU A 17 -13.51 20.19 -10.03
N SER A 18 -12.78 19.09 -9.89
CA SER A 18 -13.10 18.01 -8.97
C SER A 18 -12.72 18.34 -7.51
N ASN A 19 -12.63 17.32 -6.66
CA ASN A 19 -12.19 17.46 -5.28
C ASN A 19 -10.71 17.94 -5.20
N PRO A 20 -10.29 18.51 -4.04
CA PRO A 20 -8.98 19.15 -3.92
C PRO A 20 -7.77 18.23 -4.20
N TRP A 21 -7.83 16.94 -3.84
CA TRP A 21 -6.74 16.00 -4.12
C TRP A 21 -6.65 15.67 -5.60
N THR A 22 -7.78 15.52 -6.30
CA THR A 22 -7.79 15.28 -7.75
C THR A 22 -7.26 16.49 -8.50
N LYS A 23 -7.71 17.69 -8.13
CA LYS A 23 -7.21 18.95 -8.70
C LYS A 23 -5.70 19.09 -8.52
N TYR A 24 -5.20 18.94 -7.29
CA TYR A 24 -3.77 19.03 -7.00
C TYR A 24 -2.95 18.00 -7.79
N ARG A 25 -3.35 16.72 -7.79
CA ARG A 25 -2.64 15.68 -8.55
C ARG A 25 -2.72 15.88 -10.05
N THR A 26 -3.80 16.45 -10.58
CA THR A 26 -3.91 16.78 -12.01
C THR A 26 -2.88 17.83 -12.41
N LEU A 27 -2.74 18.89 -11.62
CA LEU A 27 -1.78 19.96 -11.89
C LEU A 27 -0.33 19.43 -11.86
N VAL A 28 0.00 18.55 -10.92
CA VAL A 28 1.37 18.05 -10.72
C VAL A 28 1.69 16.87 -11.63
N ASP A 29 0.82 15.87 -11.74
CA ASP A 29 1.15 14.59 -12.39
C ASP A 29 0.74 14.50 -13.85
N LEU A 30 -0.29 15.25 -14.26
CA LEU A 30 -0.80 15.20 -15.63
C LEU A 30 -0.39 16.42 -16.45
N LEU A 31 -0.28 17.59 -15.79
CA LEU A 31 0.10 18.85 -16.42
C LEU A 31 1.57 19.23 -16.14
N ASP A 32 2.28 18.45 -15.33
CA ASP A 32 3.69 18.64 -14.99
C ASP A 32 4.03 20.06 -14.50
N LEU A 33 3.09 20.73 -13.80
CA LEU A 33 3.31 22.08 -13.32
C LEU A 33 4.30 22.10 -12.14
N PRO A 34 5.20 23.11 -12.08
CA PRO A 34 6.12 23.27 -10.96
C PRO A 34 5.38 23.42 -9.62
N LYS A 35 5.88 22.73 -8.58
CA LYS A 35 5.27 22.75 -7.23
C LYS A 35 5.26 24.13 -6.58
N ASP A 36 6.15 25.01 -6.99
CA ASP A 36 6.29 26.39 -6.53
C ASP A 36 5.48 27.41 -7.36
N SER A 37 4.78 26.96 -8.41
CA SER A 37 3.83 27.80 -9.12
C SER A 37 2.70 28.26 -8.19
N SER A 38 2.17 29.45 -8.45
CA SER A 38 1.09 30.03 -7.64
C SER A 38 -0.17 29.15 -7.66
N GLU A 39 -0.48 28.55 -8.81
CA GLU A 39 -1.63 27.67 -8.99
C GLU A 39 -1.49 26.37 -8.19
N VAL A 40 -0.35 25.68 -8.29
CA VAL A 40 -0.11 24.44 -7.53
C VAL A 40 -0.06 24.72 -6.03
N THR A 41 0.55 25.83 -5.63
CA THR A 41 0.58 26.27 -4.22
C THR A 41 -0.82 26.52 -3.69
N ALA A 42 -1.68 27.22 -4.45
CA ALA A 42 -3.07 27.46 -4.05
C ALA A 42 -3.88 26.15 -3.95
N ALA A 43 -3.75 25.25 -4.92
CA ALA A 43 -4.38 23.94 -4.90
C ALA A 43 -3.90 23.08 -3.72
N TYR A 44 -2.61 23.11 -3.38
CA TYR A 44 -2.09 22.42 -2.20
C TYR A 44 -2.65 22.99 -0.91
N GLN A 45 -2.77 24.32 -0.80
CA GLN A 45 -3.36 24.97 0.38
C GLN A 45 -4.85 24.61 0.56
N GLU A 46 -5.59 24.50 -0.55
CA GLU A 46 -6.97 24.01 -0.56
C GLU A 46 -7.04 22.55 -0.09
N LEU A 47 -6.17 21.68 -0.62
CA LEU A 47 -6.05 20.27 -0.27
C LEU A 47 -5.76 20.06 1.22
N ILE A 48 -4.69 20.67 1.74
CA ILE A 48 -4.25 20.43 3.12
C ILE A 48 -5.26 20.96 4.14
N LYS A 49 -6.01 22.03 3.81
CA LYS A 49 -7.05 22.59 4.70
C LYS A 49 -8.39 21.87 4.59
N HIS A 50 -8.56 20.97 3.63
CA HIS A 50 -9.84 20.30 3.40
C HIS A 50 -10.24 19.45 4.63
N PRO A 51 -11.48 19.56 5.14
CA PRO A 51 -11.89 18.86 6.37
C PRO A 51 -11.68 17.35 6.34
N GLN A 52 -11.93 16.68 5.22
CA GLN A 52 -11.74 15.24 5.10
C GLN A 52 -10.26 14.83 5.17
N ILE A 53 -9.35 15.67 4.66
CA ILE A 53 -7.90 15.43 4.76
C ILE A 53 -7.44 15.66 6.20
N GLN A 54 -7.93 16.70 6.86
CA GLN A 54 -7.63 16.96 8.27
C GLN A 54 -8.11 15.82 9.17
N THR A 55 -9.33 15.30 8.94
CA THR A 55 -9.81 14.08 9.63
C THR A 55 -8.89 12.90 9.37
N LEU A 56 -8.52 12.66 8.12
CA LEU A 56 -7.64 11.55 7.75
C LEU A 56 -6.26 11.65 8.41
N ILE A 57 -5.67 12.85 8.47
CA ILE A 57 -4.40 13.12 9.16
C ILE A 57 -4.55 12.83 10.66
N ASN A 58 -5.59 13.36 11.30
CA ASN A 58 -5.82 13.16 12.74
C ASN A 58 -5.99 11.67 13.08
N GLU A 59 -6.84 10.95 12.34
CA GLU A 59 -7.04 9.51 12.56
C GLU A 59 -5.78 8.67 12.29
N THR A 60 -4.95 9.08 11.33
CA THR A 60 -3.70 8.38 11.02
C THR A 60 -2.63 8.66 12.06
N THR A 61 -2.65 9.84 12.69
CA THR A 61 -1.69 10.24 13.73
C THR A 61 -1.76 9.33 14.95
N GLU A 62 -2.92 8.76 15.27
CA GLU A 62 -3.07 7.77 16.35
C GLU A 62 -2.30 6.46 16.11
N TRP A 63 -1.95 6.16 14.85
CA TRP A 63 -1.15 5.01 14.38
C TRP A 63 -1.41 3.67 15.09
N PHE A 64 -2.35 2.89 14.55
CA PHE A 64 -2.84 1.64 15.13
C PHE A 64 -3.29 1.81 16.59
N PRO A 65 -4.33 2.63 16.85
CA PRO A 65 -4.86 2.83 18.20
C PRO A 65 -5.42 1.55 18.83
N GLN A 66 -5.70 0.53 18.02
CA GLN A 66 -6.17 -0.79 18.44
C GLN A 66 -5.48 -1.86 17.59
N CYS A 67 -5.32 -3.03 18.20
CA CYS A 67 -4.87 -4.24 17.52
C CYS A 67 -5.80 -4.59 16.34
N ILE A 68 -5.20 -4.87 15.17
CA ILE A 68 -5.99 -5.23 14.01
C ILE A 68 -6.55 -6.65 14.14
N THR A 69 -7.79 -6.82 13.71
CA THR A 69 -8.45 -8.13 13.68
C THR A 69 -8.66 -8.63 12.25
N ARG A 70 -8.61 -7.73 11.27
CA ARG A 70 -8.86 -8.00 9.85
C ARG A 70 -8.06 -7.05 8.96
N HIS A 71 -7.51 -7.57 7.87
CA HIS A 71 -6.67 -6.80 6.92
C HIS A 71 -7.46 -6.13 5.80
N ASN A 72 -8.72 -6.54 5.59
CA ASN A 72 -9.55 -6.05 4.49
C ASN A 72 -10.26 -4.72 4.79
N VAL A 73 -9.73 -3.98 5.74
CA VAL A 73 -10.39 -2.88 6.40
C VAL A 73 -9.74 -1.58 5.93
N PRO A 74 -10.46 -0.70 5.21
CA PRO A 74 -9.85 0.49 4.59
C PRO A 74 -9.41 1.55 5.59
N TYR A 75 -9.91 1.48 6.82
CA TYR A 75 -9.65 2.48 7.85
C TYR A 75 -8.42 2.16 8.73
N LEU A 76 -7.63 1.13 8.40
CA LEU A 76 -6.36 0.87 9.09
C LEU A 76 -5.35 1.99 8.80
N SER A 77 -4.53 2.32 9.80
CA SER A 77 -3.64 3.49 9.76
C SER A 77 -2.69 3.50 8.56
N HIS A 78 -2.13 2.35 8.17
CA HIS A 78 -1.21 2.28 7.02
C HIS A 78 -1.91 2.52 5.67
N TYR A 79 -3.18 2.13 5.49
CA TYR A 79 -3.95 2.48 4.28
C TYR A 79 -4.30 3.97 4.22
N LYS A 80 -4.65 4.55 5.38
CA LYS A 80 -4.89 6.00 5.48
C LYS A 80 -3.61 6.79 5.20
N PHE A 81 -2.48 6.30 5.70
CA PHE A 81 -1.17 6.90 5.46
C PHE A 81 -0.79 6.85 3.98
N LEU A 82 -1.02 5.71 3.31
CA LEU A 82 -0.87 5.60 1.88
C LEU A 82 -1.75 6.63 1.15
N MET A 83 -3.03 6.71 1.50
CA MET A 83 -3.97 7.65 0.86
C MET A 83 -3.51 9.10 1.01
N LEU A 84 -2.97 9.49 2.18
CA LEU A 84 -2.39 10.82 2.37
C LEU A 84 -1.20 11.07 1.42
N ALA A 85 -0.31 10.10 1.27
CA ALA A 85 0.82 10.20 0.33
C ALA A 85 0.36 10.27 -1.13
N GLU A 86 -0.63 9.46 -1.53
CA GLU A 86 -1.22 9.44 -2.88
C GLU A 86 -2.00 10.73 -3.20
N CYS A 87 -2.67 11.33 -2.21
CA CYS A 87 -3.24 12.66 -2.34
C CYS A 87 -2.18 13.76 -2.52
N GLY A 88 -0.90 13.46 -2.24
CA GLY A 88 0.22 14.37 -2.38
C GLY A 88 0.52 15.21 -1.15
N ILE A 89 0.05 14.79 0.03
CA ILE A 89 0.39 15.46 1.29
C ILE A 89 1.89 15.28 1.56
N GLU A 90 2.58 16.37 1.86
CA GLU A 90 4.03 16.38 1.95
C GLU A 90 4.56 16.00 3.34
N LYS A 91 5.73 15.34 3.37
CA LYS A 91 6.45 14.99 4.62
C LYS A 91 6.84 16.18 5.49
N LYS A 92 6.79 17.41 4.98
CA LYS A 92 7.14 18.64 5.72
C LYS A 92 6.05 19.04 6.73
N GLU A 93 4.84 18.54 6.55
CA GLU A 93 3.74 18.81 7.47
C GLU A 93 4.01 18.14 8.83
N LYS A 94 3.90 18.88 9.92
CA LYS A 94 4.26 18.41 11.28
C LYS A 94 3.56 17.12 11.67
N GLN A 95 2.27 16.98 11.35
CA GLN A 95 1.50 15.78 11.66
C GLN A 95 1.94 14.57 10.82
N ILE A 96 2.37 14.80 9.57
CA ILE A 96 2.93 13.74 8.73
C ILE A 96 4.28 13.27 9.26
N GLN A 97 5.12 14.19 9.77
CA GLN A 97 6.36 13.81 10.46
C GLN A 97 6.10 12.94 11.69
N GLU A 98 5.04 13.24 12.45
CA GLU A 98 4.61 12.40 13.57
C GLU A 98 4.17 11.01 13.13
N ILE A 99 3.36 10.92 12.06
CA ILE A 99 2.96 9.64 11.46
C ILE A 99 4.18 8.84 11.01
N ILE A 100 5.13 9.46 10.30
CA ILE A 100 6.38 8.81 9.86
C ILE A 100 7.16 8.29 11.06
N LYS A 101 7.27 9.07 12.15
CA LYS A 101 7.95 8.65 13.37
C LYS A 101 7.32 7.38 13.97
N LYS A 102 5.99 7.30 14.02
CA LYS A 102 5.25 6.13 14.54
C LYS A 102 5.32 4.94 13.57
N ALA A 103 5.21 5.19 12.26
CA ALA A 103 5.31 4.15 11.23
C ALA A 103 6.68 3.47 11.19
N THR A 104 7.73 4.21 11.58
CA THR A 104 9.11 3.70 11.58
C THR A 104 9.59 3.21 12.95
N SER A 105 8.78 3.33 14.02
CA SER A 105 9.19 2.93 15.38
C SER A 105 9.14 1.43 15.64
N HIS A 106 8.35 0.67 14.86
CA HIS A 106 8.18 -0.77 15.03
C HIS A 106 8.65 -1.53 13.78
N ILE A 107 9.76 -2.26 13.94
CA ILE A 107 10.38 -3.07 12.90
C ILE A 107 10.62 -4.49 13.44
N LYS A 108 10.38 -5.49 12.60
CA LYS A 108 10.69 -6.90 12.85
C LYS A 108 11.43 -7.44 11.64
N GLU A 109 12.61 -8.01 11.86
CA GLU A 109 13.42 -8.62 10.79
C GLU A 109 13.64 -7.69 9.58
N ASN A 110 13.98 -6.42 9.85
CA ASN A 110 14.16 -5.36 8.85
C ASN A 110 12.90 -4.94 8.07
N SER A 111 11.73 -5.40 8.49
CA SER A 111 10.43 -5.07 7.88
C SER A 111 9.57 -4.24 8.83
N PHE A 112 8.93 -3.18 8.33
CA PHE A 112 7.96 -2.39 9.11
C PHE A 112 6.80 -3.25 9.58
N SER A 113 6.33 -2.99 10.79
CA SER A 113 5.37 -3.86 11.48
C SER A 113 4.06 -3.15 11.77
N ILE A 114 3.01 -3.94 11.97
CA ILE A 114 1.68 -3.49 12.38
C ILE A 114 1.22 -4.23 13.63
N MET A 115 0.31 -3.63 14.40
CA MET A 115 -0.19 -4.20 15.65
C MET A 115 -1.25 -5.26 15.38
N GLN A 116 -0.96 -6.52 15.70
CA GLN A 116 -1.86 -7.65 15.42
C GLN A 116 -1.58 -8.84 16.35
N ILE A 117 -2.58 -9.68 16.60
CA ILE A 117 -2.40 -11.04 17.12
C ILE A 117 -2.39 -12.06 15.97
N LEU A 118 -1.35 -12.91 15.94
CA LEU A 118 -1.27 -14.01 14.98
C LEU A 118 -1.83 -15.32 15.55
N PRO A 119 -2.56 -16.11 14.74
CA PRO A 119 -3.01 -17.43 15.14
C PRO A 119 -1.83 -18.40 15.21
N GLN A 120 -1.77 -19.17 16.30
CA GLN A 120 -0.77 -20.22 16.49
C GLN A 120 -1.30 -21.56 15.99
N LYS A 121 -0.43 -22.31 15.32
CA LYS A 121 -0.81 -23.61 14.76
C LYS A 121 -1.10 -24.59 15.90
N GLY A 122 -2.34 -25.08 15.94
CA GLY A 122 -2.79 -26.04 16.96
C GLY A 122 -3.55 -25.42 18.13
N GLU A 123 -3.58 -24.09 18.25
CA GLU A 123 -4.22 -23.38 19.38
C GLU A 123 -5.55 -22.69 19.01
N GLY A 124 -6.05 -22.94 17.80
CA GLY A 124 -7.26 -22.30 17.29
C GLY A 124 -7.03 -20.84 16.86
N PHE A 125 -8.11 -20.12 16.58
CA PHE A 125 -8.05 -18.69 16.30
C PHE A 125 -8.00 -17.90 17.61
N PRO A 126 -7.09 -16.92 17.73
CA PRO A 126 -7.03 -16.08 18.92
C PRO A 126 -8.36 -15.32 19.04
N LYS A 127 -8.82 -15.14 20.28
CA LYS A 127 -9.95 -14.24 20.53
C LYS A 127 -9.50 -12.81 20.16
N PRO A 128 -10.37 -12.01 19.52
CA PRO A 128 -10.08 -10.60 19.31
C PRO A 128 -9.76 -9.92 20.64
N ASP A 129 -8.59 -9.31 20.71
CA ASP A 129 -8.18 -8.46 21.82
C ASP A 129 -7.71 -7.12 21.22
N PRO A 130 -8.54 -6.06 21.30
CA PRO A 130 -8.21 -4.75 20.73
C PRO A 130 -7.04 -4.07 21.46
N ASP A 131 -6.73 -4.50 22.68
CA ASP A 131 -5.70 -3.91 23.54
C ASP A 131 -4.36 -4.65 23.44
N ALA A 132 -4.28 -5.72 22.63
CA ALA A 132 -3.04 -6.44 22.39
C ALA A 132 -1.99 -5.53 21.72
N THR A 133 -0.74 -5.61 22.18
CA THR A 133 0.35 -4.71 21.77
C THR A 133 1.44 -5.39 20.95
N GLU A 134 1.15 -6.57 20.41
CA GLU A 134 2.07 -7.35 19.59
C GLU A 134 2.24 -6.73 18.20
N TRP A 135 3.49 -6.62 17.73
CA TRP A 135 3.82 -6.05 16.42
C TRP A 135 4.44 -7.10 15.51
N HIS A 136 3.91 -7.23 14.30
CA HIS A 136 4.38 -8.19 13.31
C HIS A 136 4.64 -7.53 11.95
N ALA A 137 5.71 -7.99 11.28
CA ALA A 137 5.93 -7.74 9.88
C ALA A 137 5.15 -8.74 9.05
N LEU A 138 4.35 -8.23 8.11
CA LEU A 138 3.45 -9.03 7.28
C LEU A 138 3.65 -8.70 5.80
N PRO A 139 3.48 -9.71 4.92
CA PRO A 139 3.78 -9.56 3.50
C PRO A 139 2.87 -8.61 2.73
N CYS A 140 1.69 -8.28 3.25
CA CYS A 140 0.79 -7.30 2.63
C CYS A 140 0.90 -5.89 3.22
N ASP A 141 1.39 -5.75 4.46
CA ASP A 141 1.35 -4.48 5.18
C ASP A 141 2.73 -3.80 5.21
N SER A 142 3.78 -4.59 5.42
CA SER A 142 5.15 -4.07 5.47
C SER A 142 5.62 -3.42 4.16
N PRO A 143 5.38 -4.04 2.97
CA PRO A 143 5.70 -3.38 1.71
C PRO A 143 4.86 -2.11 1.51
N LEU A 144 3.61 -2.06 2.00
CA LEU A 144 2.77 -0.87 1.87
C LEU A 144 3.33 0.32 2.64
N ILE A 145 3.80 0.10 3.86
CA ILE A 145 4.49 1.14 4.66
C ILE A 145 5.77 1.57 3.94
N THR A 146 6.56 0.61 3.43
CA THR A 146 7.79 0.89 2.67
C THR A 146 7.50 1.75 1.44
N TYR A 147 6.48 1.38 0.64
CA TYR A 147 6.03 2.11 -0.53
C TYR A 147 5.57 3.52 -0.18
N THR A 148 4.80 3.68 0.90
CA THR A 148 4.32 4.99 1.36
C THR A 148 5.47 5.91 1.76
N LEU A 149 6.49 5.38 2.45
CA LEU A 149 7.68 6.16 2.81
C LEU A 149 8.51 6.56 1.58
N LEU A 150 8.58 5.71 0.56
CA LEU A 150 9.20 6.03 -0.74
C LEU A 150 8.43 7.14 -1.49
N LEU A 151 7.10 7.09 -1.52
CA LEU A 151 6.27 8.15 -2.13
C LEU A 151 6.50 9.52 -1.48
N LEU A 152 6.75 9.54 -0.17
CA LEU A 152 7.06 10.74 0.59
C LEU A 152 8.52 11.20 0.45
N ASP A 153 9.34 10.47 -0.31
CA ASP A 153 10.77 10.70 -0.45
C ASP A 153 11.48 10.73 0.92
N TYR A 154 11.00 9.94 1.89
CA TYR A 154 11.58 9.91 3.23
C TYR A 154 12.92 9.17 3.19
N ALA A 155 14.01 9.84 3.58
CA ALA A 155 15.34 9.25 3.59
C ALA A 155 15.63 8.57 4.93
N ASP A 156 15.71 7.24 4.92
CA ASP A 156 15.98 6.45 6.12
C ASP A 156 16.60 5.10 5.76
N GLU A 157 17.66 4.69 6.48
CA GLU A 157 18.33 3.41 6.25
C GLU A 157 17.40 2.18 6.44
N ARG A 158 16.35 2.32 7.25
CA ARG A 158 15.36 1.26 7.49
C ARG A 158 14.56 0.94 6.24
N ILE A 159 14.35 1.91 5.34
CA ILE A 159 13.68 1.70 4.06
C ILE A 159 14.53 0.79 3.18
N GLN A 160 15.83 1.05 3.09
CA GLN A 160 16.74 0.21 2.31
C GLN A 160 16.80 -1.22 2.87
N LYS A 161 16.88 -1.37 4.19
CA LYS A 161 16.82 -2.67 4.87
C LYS A 161 15.52 -3.43 4.55
N SER A 162 14.38 -2.73 4.51
CA SER A 162 13.08 -3.31 4.11
C SER A 162 13.06 -3.72 2.64
N ILE A 163 13.61 -2.90 1.73
CA ILE A 163 13.72 -3.23 0.30
C ILE A 163 14.59 -4.48 0.10
N ASP A 164 15.73 -4.56 0.78
CA ASP A 164 16.61 -5.73 0.68
C ASP A 164 15.92 -6.98 1.26
N LYS A 165 15.14 -6.83 2.32
CA LYS A 165 14.31 -7.93 2.83
C LYS A 165 13.26 -8.39 1.83
N LEU A 166 12.59 -7.47 1.13
CA LEU A 166 11.66 -7.81 0.05
C LEU A 166 12.35 -8.54 -1.10
N LYS A 167 13.55 -8.13 -1.49
CA LYS A 167 14.34 -8.84 -2.51
C LYS A 167 14.65 -10.27 -2.05
N GLU A 168 15.04 -10.47 -0.80
CA GLU A 168 15.25 -11.81 -0.24
C GLU A 168 14.02 -12.70 -0.37
N HIS A 169 12.84 -12.17 -0.01
CA HIS A 169 11.59 -12.91 -0.14
C HIS A 169 11.24 -13.23 -1.59
N TRP A 170 11.49 -12.31 -2.53
CA TRP A 170 11.16 -12.46 -3.95
C TRP A 170 12.31 -12.98 -4.82
N LYS A 171 13.31 -13.65 -4.24
CA LYS A 171 14.31 -14.45 -4.99
C LYS A 171 13.67 -15.58 -5.80
N THR A 172 12.46 -15.99 -5.43
CA THR A 172 11.69 -17.00 -6.16
C THR A 172 10.22 -16.60 -6.23
N LYS A 173 9.46 -17.20 -7.16
CA LYS A 173 8.00 -17.02 -7.29
C LYS A 173 7.18 -17.47 -6.07
N GLN A 174 7.78 -18.17 -5.10
CA GLN A 174 7.12 -18.49 -3.82
C GLN A 174 6.97 -17.25 -2.94
N GLY A 175 7.88 -16.27 -3.09
CA GLY A 175 7.76 -14.98 -2.45
C GLY A 175 7.77 -15.03 -0.92
N TRP A 176 7.09 -14.06 -0.33
CA TRP A 176 6.83 -14.00 1.11
C TRP A 176 5.48 -14.65 1.45
N PHE A 177 5.52 -15.77 2.18
CA PHE A 177 4.30 -16.42 2.67
C PHE A 177 3.63 -15.63 3.80
N CYS A 178 2.30 -15.71 3.83
CA CYS A 178 1.49 -15.13 4.91
C CYS A 178 1.78 -15.83 6.24
N ASN A 179 1.83 -15.07 7.33
CA ASN A 179 2.01 -15.60 8.68
C ASN A 179 0.78 -16.40 9.16
N PHE A 180 -0.33 -16.36 8.43
CA PHE A 180 -1.48 -17.23 8.64
C PHE A 180 -1.28 -18.60 8.00
N PHE A 181 -0.97 -19.61 8.81
CA PHE A 181 -0.65 -20.98 8.36
C PHE A 181 -1.71 -21.61 7.43
N PHE A 182 -3.00 -21.29 7.60
CA PHE A 182 -4.08 -21.81 6.75
C PHE A 182 -4.12 -21.16 5.36
N VAL A 183 -3.66 -19.91 5.23
CA VAL A 183 -3.45 -19.26 3.93
C VAL A 183 -2.19 -19.83 3.29
N GLU A 184 -1.09 -19.87 4.06
CA GLU A 184 0.20 -20.37 3.63
C GLU A 184 0.12 -21.79 3.03
N SER A 185 -0.56 -22.72 3.70
CA SER A 185 -0.63 -24.13 3.29
C SER A 185 -1.11 -24.35 1.85
N GLN A 186 -1.98 -23.47 1.34
CA GLN A 186 -2.53 -23.56 -0.01
C GLN A 186 -1.53 -23.08 -1.06
N PHE A 187 -0.87 -21.97 -0.78
CA PHE A 187 0.16 -21.40 -1.66
C PHE A 187 1.41 -22.29 -1.71
N LYS A 188 1.77 -22.93 -0.58
CA LYS A 188 2.80 -23.99 -0.56
C LYS A 188 2.43 -25.18 -1.45
N LYS A 189 1.17 -25.60 -1.49
CA LYS A 189 0.73 -26.69 -2.38
C LYS A 189 0.94 -26.36 -3.86
N PHE A 190 0.70 -25.09 -4.24
CA PHE A 190 0.88 -24.63 -5.62
C PHE A 190 2.31 -24.17 -5.93
N GLN A 191 3.21 -24.13 -4.93
CA GLN A 191 4.58 -23.62 -5.08
C GLN A 191 4.61 -22.20 -5.69
N ILE A 192 3.64 -21.37 -5.31
CA ILE A 192 3.46 -20.00 -5.78
C ILE A 192 3.12 -19.09 -4.60
N GLY A 193 3.60 -17.85 -4.61
CA GLY A 193 3.34 -16.88 -3.54
C GLY A 193 1.91 -16.36 -3.50
N CYS A 194 1.64 -15.53 -2.49
CA CYS A 194 0.37 -14.81 -2.37
C CYS A 194 0.30 -13.67 -3.41
N PRO A 195 -0.77 -13.54 -4.20
CA PRO A 195 -0.87 -12.50 -5.22
C PRO A 195 -0.96 -11.09 -4.62
N MET A 196 -1.53 -10.93 -3.42
CA MET A 196 -1.52 -9.64 -2.72
C MET A 196 -0.13 -9.27 -2.23
N ALA A 197 0.63 -10.23 -1.68
CA ALA A 197 2.01 -9.98 -1.29
C ALA A 197 2.87 -9.56 -2.50
N GLY A 198 2.66 -10.24 -3.64
CA GLY A 198 3.33 -9.92 -4.90
C GLY A 198 3.02 -8.51 -5.37
N LEU A 199 1.74 -8.12 -5.35
CA LEU A 199 1.32 -6.79 -5.75
C LEU A 199 1.92 -5.68 -4.87
N MET A 200 1.91 -5.87 -3.55
CA MET A 200 2.48 -4.90 -2.60
C MET A 200 4.00 -4.77 -2.77
N ALA A 201 4.69 -5.86 -3.08
CA ALA A 201 6.11 -5.82 -3.42
C ALA A 201 6.37 -5.12 -4.78
N LEU A 202 5.53 -5.37 -5.79
CA LEU A 202 5.62 -4.70 -7.08
C LEU A 202 5.45 -3.18 -6.97
N GLN A 203 4.59 -2.69 -6.07
CA GLN A 203 4.48 -1.26 -5.78
C GLN A 203 5.83 -0.70 -5.33
N VAL A 204 6.50 -1.34 -4.36
CA VAL A 204 7.85 -0.94 -3.92
C VAL A 204 8.85 -1.00 -5.08
N PHE A 205 8.92 -2.11 -5.81
CA PHE A 205 9.87 -2.29 -6.90
C PHE A 205 9.66 -1.32 -8.06
N SER A 206 8.44 -0.82 -8.25
CA SER A 206 8.13 0.18 -9.27
C SER A 206 8.77 1.55 -9.01
N LEU A 207 9.05 1.88 -7.74
CA LEU A 207 9.66 3.16 -7.34
C LEU A 207 11.18 3.07 -7.13
N VAL A 208 11.74 1.87 -7.01
CA VAL A 208 13.18 1.68 -6.77
C VAL A 208 13.92 1.50 -8.09
N PRO A 209 14.90 2.38 -8.41
CA PRO A 209 15.71 2.25 -9.62
C PRO A 209 16.32 0.85 -9.78
N GLY A 210 16.18 0.28 -10.97
CA GLY A 210 16.71 -1.04 -11.29
C GLY A 210 15.86 -2.23 -10.82
N LEU A 211 14.82 -2.04 -10.00
CA LEU A 211 13.97 -3.15 -9.54
C LEU A 211 12.75 -3.42 -10.42
N LYS A 212 12.25 -2.42 -11.16
CA LYS A 212 11.03 -2.52 -11.97
C LYS A 212 11.01 -3.72 -12.94
N GLU A 213 12.12 -3.97 -13.62
CA GLU A 213 12.27 -5.06 -14.61
C GLU A 213 13.16 -6.21 -14.08
N SER A 214 13.45 -6.21 -12.78
CA SER A 214 14.34 -7.21 -12.15
C SER A 214 13.70 -8.59 -12.03
N GLU A 215 14.53 -9.60 -11.77
CA GLU A 215 14.05 -10.94 -11.43
C GLU A 215 13.09 -10.93 -10.23
N TYR A 216 13.28 -10.02 -9.26
CA TYR A 216 12.41 -9.90 -8.09
C TYR A 216 11.01 -9.43 -8.47
N ALA A 217 10.92 -8.46 -9.39
CA ALA A 217 9.64 -8.00 -9.91
C ALA A 217 8.95 -9.08 -10.75
N GLN A 218 9.69 -9.80 -11.60
CA GLN A 218 9.14 -10.93 -12.36
C GLN A 218 8.59 -12.01 -11.41
N ASN A 219 9.35 -12.40 -10.38
CA ASN A 219 8.92 -13.35 -9.37
C ASN A 219 7.70 -12.87 -8.58
N ALA A 220 7.61 -11.57 -8.25
CA ALA A 220 6.47 -10.97 -7.57
C ALA A 220 5.21 -10.89 -8.45
N TYR A 221 5.39 -10.82 -9.76
CA TYR A 221 4.29 -10.83 -10.73
C TYR A 221 3.70 -12.24 -10.97
N GLU A 222 4.52 -13.29 -10.89
CA GLU A 222 4.09 -14.67 -11.15
C GLU A 222 2.85 -15.12 -10.35
N PRO A 223 2.71 -14.81 -9.04
CA PRO A 223 1.47 -15.08 -8.30
C PRO A 223 0.20 -14.43 -8.87
N ILE A 224 0.31 -13.20 -9.38
CA ILE A 224 -0.82 -12.45 -9.96
C ILE A 224 -1.23 -13.11 -11.28
N LYS A 225 -0.23 -13.42 -12.13
CA LYS A 225 -0.41 -14.15 -13.38
C LYS A 225 -1.03 -15.54 -13.14
N PHE A 226 -0.48 -16.30 -12.19
CA PHE A 226 -1.02 -17.59 -11.80
C PHE A 226 -2.47 -17.49 -11.36
N HIS A 227 -2.81 -16.53 -10.49
CA HIS A 227 -4.18 -16.37 -10.04
C HIS A 227 -5.11 -16.07 -11.22
N LYS A 228 -4.71 -15.19 -12.13
CA LYS A 228 -5.45 -14.89 -13.38
C LYS A 228 -5.70 -16.15 -14.20
N ASP A 229 -4.65 -16.91 -14.50
CA ASP A 229 -4.67 -18.06 -15.42
C ASP A 229 -5.30 -19.32 -14.80
N TYR A 230 -5.22 -19.50 -13.47
CA TYR A 230 -5.76 -20.67 -12.77
C TYR A 230 -7.29 -20.79 -12.91
N GLY A 231 -7.98 -19.68 -13.17
CA GLY A 231 -9.41 -19.66 -13.53
C GLY A 231 -10.38 -20.08 -12.42
N LYS A 232 -9.89 -20.48 -11.24
CA LYS A 232 -10.67 -20.93 -10.08
C LYS A 232 -10.41 -20.06 -8.86
N SER A 233 -11.38 -20.02 -7.94
CA SER A 233 -11.20 -19.34 -6.64
C SER A 233 -10.18 -20.09 -5.78
N ILE A 234 -9.30 -19.33 -5.14
CA ILE A 234 -8.44 -19.79 -4.05
C ILE A 234 -9.04 -19.24 -2.76
N TYR A 235 -8.97 -19.96 -1.64
CA TYR A 235 -9.48 -19.47 -0.36
C TYR A 235 -8.86 -18.10 -0.04
N TYR A 236 -9.66 -17.17 0.52
CA TYR A 236 -9.36 -15.73 0.64
C TYR A 236 -9.29 -14.91 -0.67
N PHE A 237 -9.07 -15.54 -1.82
CA PHE A 237 -8.97 -14.89 -3.13
C PHE A 237 -10.07 -15.38 -4.07
N GLY A 238 -11.31 -15.14 -3.67
CA GLY A 238 -12.50 -15.52 -4.42
C GLY A 238 -12.67 -14.72 -5.70
N ARG A 239 -13.06 -15.37 -6.79
CA ARG A 239 -13.30 -14.71 -8.07
C ARG A 239 -14.78 -14.32 -8.19
N SER A 240 -15.05 -13.03 -8.30
CA SER A 240 -16.35 -12.49 -8.69
C SER A 240 -16.26 -11.76 -10.03
N LYS A 241 -17.40 -11.40 -10.65
CA LYS A 241 -17.43 -10.49 -11.81
C LYS A 241 -16.73 -9.14 -11.54
N LYS A 242 -16.59 -8.77 -10.26
CA LYS A 242 -15.95 -7.54 -9.78
C LYS A 242 -14.58 -7.80 -9.12
N PHE A 243 -13.95 -8.92 -9.42
CA PHE A 243 -12.58 -9.21 -8.95
C PHE A 243 -11.63 -8.17 -9.57
N TRP A 244 -11.51 -8.17 -10.89
CA TRP A 244 -10.68 -7.24 -11.67
C TRP A 244 -11.18 -5.79 -11.78
N THR A 245 -12.08 -5.34 -10.90
CA THR A 245 -12.51 -3.93 -10.92
C THR A 245 -11.60 -3.10 -10.04
N PHE A 246 -10.98 -2.07 -10.63
CA PHE A 246 -10.26 -1.06 -9.89
C PHE A 246 -11.17 -0.38 -8.87
N LYS A 247 -10.75 -0.36 -7.61
CA LYS A 247 -11.43 0.35 -6.52
C LYS A 247 -10.37 1.09 -5.70
N TYR A 248 -10.63 2.36 -5.43
CA TYR A 248 -9.77 3.23 -4.63
C TYR A 248 -10.42 3.49 -3.26
N PRO A 249 -9.67 3.50 -2.14
CA PRO A 249 -8.25 3.20 -2.03
C PRO A 249 -7.93 1.72 -2.28
N PHE A 250 -6.68 1.44 -2.67
CA PHE A 250 -6.19 0.08 -2.95
C PHE A 250 -6.04 -0.74 -1.67
N VAL A 251 -7.15 -1.28 -1.18
CA VAL A 251 -7.19 -2.20 -0.04
C VAL A 251 -7.27 -3.65 -0.51
N TRP A 252 -7.13 -4.59 0.43
CA TRP A 252 -6.93 -6.02 0.17
C TRP A 252 -7.87 -6.71 -0.85
N TYR A 253 -9.13 -6.27 -1.01
CA TYR A 253 -10.09 -6.82 -2.01
C TYR A 253 -10.24 -5.99 -3.29
N ASN A 254 -9.40 -4.96 -3.46
CA ASN A 254 -9.53 -3.94 -4.50
C ASN A 254 -8.37 -3.96 -5.51
N ALA A 255 -7.45 -4.92 -5.35
CA ALA A 255 -6.15 -4.90 -6.01
C ALA A 255 -5.96 -6.06 -7.02
N LEU A 256 -6.88 -7.04 -7.02
CA LEU A 256 -6.90 -8.22 -7.91
C LEU A 256 -8.32 -8.49 -8.40
#